data_AF-A0A6L5GUB9-F1
#
_entry.id   AF-A0A6L5GUB9-F1
#
_cell.length_a   1.000
_cell.length_b   1.000
_cell.length_c   1.000
_cell.angle_alpha   90.00
_cell.angle_beta   90.00
_cell.angle_gamma   90.00
#
_symmetry.space_group_name_H-M   'P 1'
#
loop_
_entity.id
_entity.type
_entity.pdbx_description
1 polymer ?
#
loop_
_entity_poly.entity_id
_entity_poly.type
_entity_poly.pdbx_seq_one_letter_code
_entity_poly.pdbx_strand_id
1 'polypeptide(L)'
;MIDNYYYKDYSDQYSREKVICLIDNDIKKKMGGYIQSTSGDLFIADVTIFYFFDTAQHLKFDYGFSDKVPISVRKFWEQRINVLEHP
;
A
#
# COMPACT_ATOMS: atom_id res chain seq x y z
N MET A 1 -12.69 -10.39 3.73
CA MET A 1 -11.26 -10.68 3.56
C MET A 1 -10.73 -9.62 2.60
N ILE A 2 -9.71 -8.85 2.99
CA ILE A 2 -9.15 -7.77 2.16
C ILE A 2 -8.03 -8.37 1.32
N ASP A 3 -8.38 -8.80 0.12
CA ASP A 3 -7.46 -9.55 -0.77
C ASP A 3 -7.14 -8.81 -2.05
N ASN A 4 -7.95 -7.81 -2.42
CA ASN A 4 -7.80 -7.08 -3.66
C ASN A 4 -7.42 -5.62 -3.38
N TYR A 5 -6.45 -5.14 -4.14
CA TYR A 5 -5.89 -3.81 -4.04
C TYR A 5 -5.89 -3.16 -5.42
N TYR A 6 -6.28 -1.92 -5.48
CA TYR A 6 -6.03 -1.05 -6.62
C TYR A 6 -4.65 -0.45 -6.51
N TYR A 7 -4.03 -0.24 -7.66
CA TYR A 7 -2.69 0.34 -7.77
C TYR A 7 -2.71 1.51 -8.74
N LYS A 8 -2.17 2.65 -8.30
CA LYS A 8 -2.10 3.95 -9.03
C LYS A 8 -3.47 4.51 -9.46
N ASP A 9 -4.03 4.01 -10.56
CA ASP A 9 -5.12 4.67 -11.29
C ASP A 9 -6.49 4.00 -11.12
N TYR A 10 -6.62 3.09 -10.15
CA TYR A 10 -7.87 2.39 -9.83
C TYR A 10 -8.50 1.54 -10.94
N SER A 11 -7.79 1.35 -12.06
CA SER A 11 -8.30 0.59 -13.21
C SER A 11 -8.43 -0.90 -12.91
N ASP A 12 -7.43 -1.45 -12.21
CA ASP A 12 -7.29 -2.88 -12.01
C ASP A 12 -7.17 -3.25 -10.53
N GLN A 13 -7.79 -4.37 -10.19
CA GLN A 13 -7.62 -5.02 -8.89
C GLN A 13 -6.53 -6.08 -8.98
N TYR A 14 -5.63 -6.05 -8.00
CA TYR A 14 -4.50 -6.95 -7.89
C TYR A 14 -4.56 -7.67 -6.54
N SER A 15 -4.07 -8.92 -6.50
CA SER A 15 -3.86 -9.60 -5.24
C SER A 15 -2.80 -8.88 -4.39
N ARG A 16 -2.80 -9.13 -3.08
CA ARG A 16 -1.80 -8.58 -2.17
C ARG A 16 -0.36 -8.88 -2.63
N GLU A 17 -0.09 -10.12 -3.05
CA GLU A 17 1.22 -10.57 -3.51
C GLU A 17 1.64 -9.79 -4.76
N LYS A 18 0.72 -9.60 -5.69
CA LYS A 18 0.98 -8.86 -6.93
C LYS A 18 1.27 -7.39 -6.62
N VAL A 19 0.52 -6.78 -5.71
CA VAL A 19 0.76 -5.39 -5.29
C VAL A 19 2.09 -5.21 -4.58
N ILE A 20 2.50 -6.15 -3.73
CA ILE A 20 3.84 -6.10 -3.12
C ILE A 20 4.92 -6.09 -4.19
N CYS A 21 4.83 -6.95 -5.20
CA CYS A 21 5.77 -6.96 -6.31
C CYS A 21 5.80 -5.63 -7.09
N LEU A 22 4.65 -4.96 -7.24
CA LEU A 22 4.56 -3.66 -7.91
C LEU A 22 5.22 -2.55 -7.07
N ILE A 23 4.93 -2.50 -5.77
CA ILE A 23 5.56 -1.55 -4.82
C ILE A 23 7.07 -1.73 -4.82
N ASP A 24 7.56 -2.97 -4.71
CA ASP A 24 9.00 -3.27 -4.70
C ASP A 24 9.69 -2.82 -5.99
N ASN A 25 9.01 -2.97 -7.13
CA ASN A 25 9.53 -2.54 -8.42
C ASN A 25 9.58 -1.00 -8.53
N ASP A 26 8.56 -0.31 -8.05
CA ASP A 26 8.54 1.15 -7.99
C ASP A 26 9.66 1.68 -7.08
N ILE A 27 9.81 1.11 -5.88
CA ILE A 27 10.86 1.50 -4.92
C ILE A 27 12.24 1.31 -5.54
N LYS A 28 12.49 0.16 -6.20
CA LYS A 28 13.76 -0.08 -6.92
C LYS A 28 14.04 0.95 -8.00
N LYS A 29 13.00 1.48 -8.65
CA LYS A 29 13.09 2.53 -9.67
C LYS A 29 13.04 3.95 -9.09
N LYS A 30 13.00 4.09 -7.76
CA LYS A 30 12.79 5.36 -7.06
C LYS A 30 11.52 6.11 -7.49
N MET A 31 10.46 5.36 -7.75
CA MET A 31 9.15 5.88 -8.12
C MET A 31 8.21 5.85 -6.92
N GLY A 32 7.48 6.94 -6.73
CA GLY A 32 6.36 6.98 -5.80
C GLY A 32 5.14 6.26 -6.36
N GLY A 33 4.19 5.96 -5.50
CA GLY A 33 2.95 5.33 -5.88
C GLY A 33 1.95 5.27 -4.76
N TYR A 34 0.86 4.59 -5.07
CA TYR A 34 -0.32 4.56 -4.24
C TYR A 34 -1.05 3.24 -4.42
N ILE A 35 -1.51 2.67 -3.32
CA ILE A 35 -2.39 1.50 -3.31
C ILE A 35 -3.58 1.76 -2.40
N GLN A 36 -4.72 1.17 -2.76
CA GLN A 36 -5.85 1.07 -1.84
C GLN A 36 -6.53 -0.28 -1.90
N SER A 37 -7.20 -0.67 -0.83
CA SER A 37 -8.21 -1.72 -0.86
C SER A 37 -9.55 -1.17 -0.39
N THR A 38 -10.65 -1.64 -0.99
CA THR A 38 -12.01 -1.26 -0.62
C THR A 38 -12.86 -2.53 -0.50
N SER A 39 -13.50 -2.77 0.65
CA SER A 39 -14.58 -3.75 0.77
C SER A 39 -15.92 -3.07 0.49
N GLY A 40 -16.42 -3.20 -0.74
CA GLY A 40 -17.73 -2.68 -1.13
C GLY A 40 -17.69 -1.46 -2.05
N ASP A 41 -18.36 -0.39 -1.64
CA ASP A 41 -18.91 0.69 -2.48
C ASP A 41 -17.90 1.77 -2.93
N LEU A 42 -16.59 1.48 -2.90
CA LEU A 42 -15.50 2.31 -3.44
C LEU A 42 -15.30 3.70 -2.79
N PHE A 43 -16.23 4.18 -1.96
CA PHE A 43 -16.19 5.52 -1.37
C PHE A 43 -15.26 5.64 -0.16
N ILE A 44 -15.06 4.56 0.60
CA ILE A 44 -14.17 4.55 1.77
C ILE A 44 -13.18 3.41 1.61
N ALA A 45 -11.90 3.75 1.49
CA ALA A 45 -10.81 2.79 1.47
C ALA A 45 -10.64 2.14 2.84
N ASP A 46 -10.52 0.81 2.83
CA ASP A 46 -10.16 0.03 4.00
C ASP A 46 -8.68 0.14 4.29
N VAL A 47 -7.86 0.03 3.27
CA VAL A 47 -6.42 0.20 3.35
C VAL A 47 -6.03 1.26 2.35
N THR A 48 -5.25 2.24 2.76
CA THR A 48 -4.71 3.30 1.91
C THR A 48 -3.23 3.41 2.22
N ILE A 49 -2.36 3.26 1.22
CA ILE A 49 -0.92 3.40 1.40
C ILE A 49 -0.37 4.24 0.25
N PHE A 50 0.19 5.39 0.59
CA PHE A 50 1.01 6.24 -0.27
C PHE A 50 2.48 6.01 0.05
N TYR A 51 3.32 6.02 -0.97
CA TYR A 51 4.76 5.98 -0.80
C TYR A 51 5.45 6.88 -1.81
N PHE A 52 6.52 7.53 -1.36
CA PHE A 52 7.26 8.49 -2.17
C PHE A 52 8.69 8.61 -1.66
N PHE A 53 9.53 9.26 -2.45
CA PHE A 53 10.90 9.60 -2.07
C PHE A 53 10.97 11.08 -1.73
N ASP A 54 11.46 11.42 -0.54
CA ASP A 54 11.64 12.80 -0.13
C ASP A 54 12.75 13.50 -0.94
N THR A 55 12.98 14.79 -0.66
CA THR A 55 14.04 15.58 -1.35
C THR A 55 15.44 15.01 -1.13
N ALA A 56 15.67 14.29 -0.04
CA ALA A 56 16.92 13.62 0.28
C ALA A 56 16.98 12.18 -0.26
N GLN A 57 16.00 11.77 -1.09
CA GLN A 57 15.89 10.44 -1.68
C GLN A 57 15.66 9.32 -0.65
N HIS A 58 15.11 9.63 0.51
CA HIS A 58 14.65 8.62 1.45
C HIS A 58 13.22 8.19 1.12
N LEU A 59 12.98 6.88 1.18
CA LEU A 59 11.64 6.33 1.04
C LEU A 59 10.80 6.70 2.27
N LYS A 60 9.57 7.16 2.03
CA LYS A 60 8.58 7.52 3.04
C LYS A 60 7.24 6.89 2.68
N PHE A 61 6.51 6.47 3.71
CA PHE A 61 5.13 6.00 3.59
C PHE A 61 4.18 6.88 4.39
N ASP A 62 2.98 7.06 3.85
CA ASP A 62 1.82 7.58 4.57
C ASP A 62 0.67 6.59 4.36
N TYR A 63 0.04 6.14 5.44
CA TYR A 63 -0.94 5.06 5.36
C TYR A 63 -2.03 5.17 6.43
N GLY A 64 -3.20 4.64 6.07
CA GLY A 64 -4.38 4.59 6.93
C GLY A 64 -5.14 3.27 6.78
N PHE A 65 -5.79 2.88 7.87
CA PHE A 65 -6.66 1.72 7.92
C PHE A 65 -8.04 2.11 8.45
N SER A 66 -9.11 1.66 7.81
CA SER A 66 -10.47 1.78 8.35
C SER A 66 -10.64 0.90 9.59
N ASP A 67 -11.59 1.27 10.46
CA ASP A 67 -11.94 0.50 11.66
C ASP A 67 -12.38 -0.94 11.37
N LYS A 68 -12.80 -1.23 10.14
CA LYS A 68 -13.25 -2.55 9.71
C LYS A 68 -12.09 -3.48 9.32
N VAL A 69 -10.88 -2.95 9.12
CA VAL A 69 -9.72 -3.75 8.73
C VAL A 69 -9.29 -4.67 9.86
N PRO A 70 -9.22 -6.00 9.62
CA PRO A 70 -8.71 -6.95 10.61
C PRO A 70 -7.30 -6.60 11.09
N ILE A 71 -7.03 -6.77 12.39
CA ILE A 71 -5.71 -6.50 13.00
C ILE A 71 -4.57 -7.21 12.27
N SER A 72 -4.82 -8.42 11.76
CA SER A 72 -3.82 -9.18 11.00
C SER A 72 -3.37 -8.47 9.72
N VAL A 73 -4.29 -7.80 9.01
CA VAL A 73 -3.99 -7.03 7.80
C VAL A 73 -3.24 -5.75 8.15
N ARG A 74 -3.62 -5.07 9.23
CA ARG A 74 -2.90 -3.87 9.73
C ARG A 74 -1.45 -4.20 10.07
N LYS A 75 -1.25 -5.21 10.93
CA LYS A 75 0.09 -5.67 11.33
C LYS A 75 0.94 -6.09 10.14
N PHE A 76 0.34 -6.76 9.15
CA PHE A 76 1.06 -7.14 7.93
C PHE A 76 1.64 -5.92 7.21
N TRP A 77 0.82 -4.90 6.96
CA TRP A 77 1.27 -3.71 6.24
C TRP A 77 2.23 -2.86 7.07
N GLU A 78 1.98 -2.68 8.37
CA GLU A 78 2.88 -1.97 9.28
C GLU A 78 4.27 -2.63 9.31
N GLN A 79 4.32 -3.96 9.43
CA GLN A 79 5.59 -4.69 9.39
C GLN A 79 6.30 -4.55 8.05
N ARG A 80 5.55 -4.64 6.94
CA ARG A 80 6.13 -4.51 5.60
C ARG A 80 6.71 -3.11 5.37
N ILE A 81 5.98 -2.08 5.75
CA ILE A 81 6.40 -0.68 5.63
C ILE A 81 7.65 -0.44 6.48
N ASN A 82 7.66 -0.92 7.73
CA ASN A 82 8.81 -0.76 8.61
C ASN A 82 10.10 -1.36 8.01
N VAL A 83 10.01 -2.55 7.40
CA VAL A 83 11.14 -3.20 6.72
C VAL A 83 11.61 -2.41 5.48
N LEU A 84 10.69 -1.73 4.78
CA LEU A 84 11.03 -0.96 3.58
C LEU A 84 11.65 0.41 3.90
N GLU A 85 11.19 1.08 4.97
CA GLU A 85 11.76 2.36 5.41
C GLU A 85 13.11 2.21 6.11
N HIS A 86 13.37 1.06 6.72
CA HIS A 86 14.59 0.77 7.49
C HIS A 86 15.28 -0.53 6.99
N PRO A 87 15.78 -0.54 5.75
CA PRO A 87 16.43 -1.71 5.16
C PRO A 87 17.75 -2.10 5.84
#